data_AF-A0A8T0BCN8-F1
#
_entry.id   AF-A0A8T0BCN8-F1
#
_cell.length_a   1.000
_cell.length_b   1.000
_cell.length_c   1.000
_cell.angle_alpha   90.00
_cell.angle_beta   90.00
_cell.angle_gamma   90.00
#
_symmetry.space_group_name_H-M   'P 1'
#
loop_
_entity.id
_entity.type
_entity.pdbx_description
1 polymer ?
#
loop_
_entity_poly.entity_id
_entity_poly.type
_entity_poly.pdbx_seq_one_letter_code
_entity_poly.pdbx_strand_id
1 'polypeptide(L)'
;ETKIELFGLNAKRHVCRKPGTTYHLANTILTVKHGGGSIKLWGCFSAAGTGRLVRIDGHINEAIYRDILDANLHQSVLDLRLGQQFIFQQDNNPQHTAKITK
;
A
#
# COMPACT_ATOMS: atom_id res chain seq x y z
N GLU A 1 4.02 3.52 -3.13
CA GLU A 1 2.87 3.49 -2.18
C GLU A 1 1.92 2.36 -2.56
N THR A 2 1.15 1.81 -1.62
CA THR A 2 0.14 0.80 -1.93
C THR A 2 -1.11 0.98 -1.07
N LYS A 3 -2.27 0.58 -1.61
CA LYS A 3 -3.56 0.55 -0.90
C LYS A 3 -3.98 -0.90 -0.73
N ILE A 4 -4.16 -1.32 0.52
CA ILE A 4 -4.65 -2.66 0.86
C ILE A 4 -6.07 -2.50 1.41
N GLU A 5 -7.04 -3.08 0.70
CA GLU A 5 -8.43 -3.13 1.13
C GLU A 5 -8.59 -4.18 2.24
N LEU A 6 -9.26 -3.83 3.34
CA LEU A 6 -9.55 -4.79 4.43
C LEU A 6 -10.45 -5.92 3.94
N PHE A 7 -11.41 -5.58 3.08
CA PHE A 7 -12.30 -6.52 2.41
C PHE A 7 -12.07 -6.45 0.91
N GLY A 8 -10.92 -6.96 0.47
CA GLY A 8 -10.56 -7.03 -0.94
C GLY A 8 -11.40 -8.07 -1.71
N LEU A 9 -12.06 -7.62 -2.78
CA LEU A 9 -12.88 -8.44 -3.70
C LEU A 9 -12.09 -9.49 -4.51
N ASN A 10 -10.77 -9.56 -4.37
CA ASN A 10 -9.91 -10.28 -5.32
C ASN A 10 -9.55 -11.72 -4.94
N ALA A 11 -10.00 -12.22 -3.79
CA ALA A 11 -9.88 -13.64 -3.48
C ALA A 11 -11.05 -14.41 -4.08
N LYS A 12 -10.85 -15.11 -5.21
CA LYS A 12 -11.81 -16.12 -5.69
C LYS A 12 -11.95 -17.19 -4.60
N ARG A 13 -13.11 -17.24 -3.96
CA ARG A 13 -13.44 -18.26 -2.96
C ARG A 13 -14.24 -19.37 -3.62
N HIS A 14 -13.82 -20.61 -3.41
CA HIS A 14 -14.56 -21.79 -3.85
C HIS A 14 -15.63 -22.14 -2.81
N VAL A 15 -16.84 -22.47 -3.26
CA VAL A 15 -17.97 -22.85 -2.43
C VAL A 15 -18.50 -24.20 -2.92
N CYS A 16 -18.65 -25.17 -2.02
CA CYS A 16 -19.32 -26.43 -2.31
C CYS A 16 -20.81 -26.30 -1.94
N ARG A 17 -21.72 -26.62 -2.85
CA ARG A 17 -23.17 -26.52 -2.62
C ARG A 17 -23.95 -27.55 -3.43
N LYS A 18 -25.19 -27.83 -2.99
CA LYS A 18 -26.12 -28.71 -3.72
C LYS A 18 -26.66 -28.01 -4.99
N PRO A 19 -26.96 -28.76 -6.07
CA PRO A 19 -27.62 -28.19 -7.26
C PRO A 19 -28.90 -27.44 -6.88
N GLY A 20 -29.17 -26.30 -7.54
CA GLY A 20 -30.34 -25.45 -7.26
C GLY A 20 -30.22 -24.52 -6.04
N THR A 21 -29.22 -24.70 -5.18
CA THR A 21 -29.10 -23.91 -3.92
C THR A 21 -28.20 -22.68 -4.03
N THR A 22 -28.02 -22.14 -5.24
CA THR A 22 -27.06 -21.09 -5.57
C THR A 22 -27.21 -19.81 -4.74
N TYR A 23 -28.44 -19.39 -4.46
CA TYR A 23 -28.74 -18.11 -3.80
C TYR A 23 -29.07 -18.24 -2.31
N HIS A 24 -28.97 -19.44 -1.72
CA HIS A 24 -29.15 -19.58 -0.27
C HIS A 24 -28.05 -18.82 0.47
N LEU A 25 -28.43 -18.11 1.54
CA LEU A 25 -27.49 -17.31 2.33
C LEU A 25 -26.30 -18.13 2.87
N ALA A 26 -26.52 -19.42 3.18
CA ALA A 26 -25.45 -20.34 3.60
C ALA A 26 -24.43 -20.66 2.48
N ASN A 27 -24.79 -20.43 1.21
CA ASN A 27 -23.98 -20.71 0.02
C ASN A 27 -23.50 -19.44 -0.70
N THR A 28 -23.77 -18.26 -0.15
CA THR A 28 -23.31 -16.98 -0.67
C THR A 28 -22.36 -16.32 0.33
N ILE A 29 -21.35 -15.64 -0.19
CA ILE A 29 -20.44 -14.83 0.62
C ILE A 29 -20.91 -13.39 0.47
N LEU A 30 -21.33 -12.79 1.58
CA LEU A 30 -21.71 -11.39 1.58
C LEU A 30 -20.50 -10.54 1.18
N THR A 31 -20.66 -9.74 0.14
CA THR A 31 -19.66 -8.76 -0.28
C THR A 31 -20.02 -7.41 0.29
N VAL A 32 -19.03 -6.75 0.86
CA VAL A 32 -19.19 -5.36 1.29
C VAL A 32 -19.02 -4.50 0.06
N LYS A 33 -20.13 -4.01 -0.52
CA LYS A 33 -20.06 -3.17 -1.73
C LYS A 33 -19.30 -1.88 -1.46
N HIS A 34 -19.57 -1.23 -0.32
CA HIS A 34 -18.97 0.03 0.13
C HIS A 34 -18.67 -0.06 1.62
N GLY A 35 -17.52 0.46 2.05
CA GLY A 35 -17.18 0.52 3.48
C GLY A 35 -16.58 -0.77 4.02
N GLY A 36 -15.34 -1.06 3.64
CA GLY A 36 -14.49 -2.02 4.34
C GLY A 36 -13.33 -1.38 5.09
N GLY A 37 -13.04 -0.10 4.80
CA GLY A 37 -11.78 0.52 5.17
C GLY A 37 -10.63 -0.02 4.31
N SER A 38 -9.61 0.83 4.17
CA SER A 38 -8.38 0.49 3.46
C SER A 38 -7.22 1.12 4.19
N ILE A 39 -6.08 0.42 4.24
CA ILE A 39 -4.84 1.03 4.69
C ILE A 39 -4.02 1.46 3.49
N LYS A 40 -3.42 2.64 3.58
CA LYS A 40 -2.39 3.09 2.63
C LYS A 40 -1.03 2.96 3.30
N LEU A 41 -0.06 2.48 2.53
CA LEU A 41 1.29 2.24 3.01
C LEU A 41 2.28 2.90 2.06
N TRP A 42 3.23 3.64 2.61
CA TRP A 42 4.48 3.99 1.95
C TRP A 42 5.52 2.95 2.35
N GLY A 43 6.37 2.54 1.42
CA GLY A 43 7.50 1.70 1.75
C GLY A 43 8.53 1.72 0.63
N CYS A 44 9.76 1.39 1.00
CA CYS A 44 10.88 1.28 0.07
C CYS A 44 11.60 -0.06 0.27
N PHE A 45 12.38 -0.46 -0.73
CA PHE A 45 13.18 -1.68 -0.69
C PHE A 45 14.38 -1.55 -1.63
N SER A 46 15.36 -2.43 -1.47
CA SER A 46 16.52 -2.57 -2.35
C SER A 46 16.85 -4.05 -2.55
N ALA A 47 17.91 -4.35 -3.30
CA ALA A 47 18.44 -5.72 -3.39
C ALA A 47 18.89 -6.29 -2.04
N ALA A 48 19.19 -5.44 -1.04
CA ALA A 48 19.56 -5.87 0.31
C ALA A 48 18.34 -6.28 1.16
N GLY A 49 17.12 -5.90 0.76
CA GLY A 49 15.90 -6.25 1.47
C GLY A 49 14.89 -5.09 1.56
N THR A 50 13.97 -5.19 2.50
CA THR A 50 12.91 -4.21 2.74
C THR A 50 13.41 -3.08 3.63
N GLY A 51 13.17 -1.83 3.22
CA GLY A 51 13.32 -0.66 4.06
C GLY A 51 12.10 -0.46 4.96
N ARG A 52 11.90 0.77 5.43
CA ARG A 52 10.76 1.09 6.30
C ARG A 52 9.43 0.97 5.55
N LEU A 53 8.42 0.51 6.28
CA LEU A 53 7.02 0.48 5.86
C LEU A 53 6.20 1.35 6.81
N VAL A 54 5.55 2.37 6.27
CA VAL A 54 4.88 3.44 7.03
C VAL A 54 3.42 3.47 6.63
N ARG A 55 2.53 3.43 7.63
CA ARG A 55 1.11 3.67 7.41
C ARG A 55 0.88 5.15 7.16
N ILE A 56 0.10 5.44 6.11
CA ILE A 56 -0.31 6.78 5.75
C ILE A 56 -1.78 6.93 6.08
N ASP A 57 -2.09 7.91 6.91
CA ASP A 57 -3.46 8.24 7.25
C ASP A 57 -4.02 9.26 6.25
N GLY A 58 -5.14 8.92 5.62
CA GLY A 58 -5.86 9.82 4.71
C GLY A 58 -5.33 9.91 3.28
N HIS A 59 -5.40 11.11 2.70
CA HIS A 59 -4.95 11.40 1.35
C HIS A 59 -3.55 12.00 1.40
N ILE A 60 -2.63 11.45 0.62
CA ILE A 60 -1.26 11.97 0.52
C ILE A 60 -1.32 13.26 -0.27
N ASN A 61 -0.63 14.29 0.21
CA ASN A 61 -0.30 15.47 -0.55
C ASN A 61 1.23 15.63 -0.56
N GLU A 62 1.71 16.62 -1.28
CA GLU A 62 3.15 16.87 -1.43
C GLU A 62 3.86 17.09 -0.08
N ALA A 63 3.22 17.77 0.88
CA ALA A 63 3.80 18.03 2.20
C ALA A 63 3.94 16.74 3.03
N ILE A 64 2.86 15.94 3.11
CA ILE A 64 2.88 14.64 3.79
C ILE A 64 3.91 13.72 3.16
N TYR A 65 4.01 13.72 1.83
CA TYR A 65 4.97 12.89 1.12
C TYR A 65 6.41 13.27 1.47
N ARG A 66 6.74 14.56 1.47
CA ARG A 66 8.06 15.05 1.92
C ARG A 66 8.35 14.64 3.35
N ASP A 67 7.42 14.83 4.28
CA ASP A 67 7.62 14.51 5.68
C ASP A 67 7.85 12.99 5.89
N ILE A 68 7.20 12.13 5.09
CA ILE A 68 7.47 10.69 5.07
C ILE A 68 8.89 10.40 4.58
N LEU A 69 9.35 11.07 3.51
CA LEU A 69 10.72 10.90 3.01
C LEU A 69 11.75 11.33 4.03
N ASP A 70 11.61 12.53 4.61
CA ASP A 70 12.52 13.09 5.60
C ASP A 70 12.65 12.17 6.83
N ALA A 71 11.52 11.63 7.31
CA ALA A 71 11.51 10.78 8.50
C ALA A 71 11.99 9.33 8.25
N ASN A 72 11.91 8.81 7.02
CA ASN A 72 12.05 7.37 6.77
C ASN A 72 13.05 6.98 5.69
N LEU A 73 13.31 7.82 4.68
CA LEU A 73 14.18 7.46 3.57
C LEU A 73 15.61 7.28 4.05
N HIS A 74 16.17 8.27 4.74
CA HIS A 74 17.56 8.23 5.20
C HIS A 74 17.80 7.05 6.14
N GLN A 75 16.88 6.81 7.08
CA GLN A 75 17.01 5.68 7.99
C GLN A 75 16.88 4.34 7.27
N SER A 76 16.02 4.22 6.24
CA SER A 76 15.95 3.01 5.42
C SER A 76 17.25 2.73 4.66
N VAL A 77 17.95 3.76 4.18
CA VAL A 77 19.25 3.64 3.53
C VAL A 77 20.30 3.09 4.51
N LEU A 78 20.30 3.59 5.76
CA LEU A 78 21.17 3.10 6.82
C LEU A 78 20.85 1.65 7.22
N ASP A 79 19.57 1.33 7.43
CA ASP A 79 19.11 -0.01 7.82
C ASP A 79 19.46 -1.05 6.75
N LEU A 80 19.37 -0.65 5.47
CA LEU A 80 19.74 -1.47 4.31
C LEU A 80 21.23 -1.45 3.98
N ARG A 81 22.05 -0.70 4.75
CA ARG A 81 23.49 -0.53 4.54
C ARG A 81 23.85 -0.12 3.11
N LEU A 82 23.02 0.73 2.52
CA LEU A 82 23.28 1.27 1.20
C LEU A 82 24.42 2.29 1.28
N GLY A 83 25.28 2.31 0.27
CA GLY A 83 26.36 3.29 0.18
C GLY A 83 25.83 4.71 0.00
N GLN A 84 26.71 5.70 0.15
CA GLN A 84 26.38 7.12 -0.04
C GLN A 84 25.85 7.44 -1.45
N GLN A 85 26.14 6.61 -2.44
CA GLN A 85 25.72 6.78 -3.84
C GLN A 85 24.49 5.92 -4.19
N PHE A 86 23.47 5.91 -3.33
CA PHE A 86 22.20 5.26 -3.67
C PHE A 86 21.38 6.12 -4.62
N ILE A 87 20.60 5.46 -5.49
CA ILE A 87 19.64 6.12 -6.36
C ILE A 87 18.25 5.92 -5.77
N PHE A 88 17.55 7.01 -5.51
CA PHE A 88 16.14 6.96 -5.11
C PHE A 88 15.24 6.96 -6.33
N GLN A 89 14.35 5.96 -6.43
CA GLN A 89 13.37 5.83 -7.50
C GLN A 89 11.96 5.99 -6.93
N GLN A 90 11.15 6.79 -7.61
CA GLN A 90 9.72 6.99 -7.35
C GLN A 90 8.97 7.17 -8.69
N ASP A 91 7.64 7.12 -8.67
CA ASP A 91 6.83 7.36 -9.87
C ASP A 91 6.69 8.86 -10.16
N ASN A 92 6.07 9.20 -11.29
CA ASN A 92 5.91 10.59 -11.75
C ASN A 92 4.57 11.23 -11.28
N ASN A 93 3.99 10.76 -10.17
CA ASN A 93 2.78 11.36 -9.62
C ASN A 93 3.02 12.85 -9.30
N PRO A 94 2.08 13.77 -9.62
CA PRO A 94 2.22 15.20 -9.34
C PRO A 94 2.69 15.56 -7.93
N GLN A 95 2.32 14.76 -6.93
CA GLN A 95 2.72 14.96 -5.53
C GLN A 95 4.20 14.67 -5.28
N HIS A 96 4.79 13.74 -6.04
CA HIS A 96 6.20 13.35 -5.94
C HIS A 96 7.12 14.28 -6.73
N THR A 97 6.57 14.98 -7.73
CA THR A 97 7.30 15.91 -8.60
C THR A 97 7.14 17.37 -8.21
N ALA A 98 6.35 17.66 -7.17
CA ALA A 98 6.16 18.98 -6.61
C ALA A 98 7.50 19.61 -6.17
N LYS A 99 7.61 20.93 -6.29
CA LYS A 99 8.85 21.66 -5.94
C LYS A 99 9.29 21.44 -4.49
N ILE A 100 8.35 21.20 -3.59
CA ILE A 100 8.61 21.00 -2.16
C ILE A 100 9.24 19.62 -1.86
N THR A 101 9.10 18.67 -2.79
CA THR A 101 9.57 17.29 -2.68
C THR A 101 10.94 17.10 -3.37
N LYS A 102 11.40 18.09 -4.13
CA LYS A 102 12.67 18.08 -4.86
C LYS A 102 13.81 18.70 -4.07
#